data_AF-A0A0F9P3W1-F1
#
_entry.id   AF-A0A0F9P3W1-F1
#
_cell.length_a   1.000
_cell.length_b   1.000
_cell.length_c   1.000
_cell.angle_alpha   90.00
_cell.angle_beta   90.00
_cell.angle_gamma   90.00
#
_symmetry.space_group_name_H-M   'P 1'
#
loop_
_entity.id
_entity.type
_entity.pdbx_description
1 polymer ?
#
loop_
_entity_poly.entity_id
_entity_poly.type
_entity_poly.pdbx_seq_one_letter_code
_entity_poly.pdbx_strand_id
1 'polypeptide(L)'
;MFCPSCGEKLTDPDQAFCSKCGSEIGAPLEPPQKTSQSPPVSTYIPISQQISTKTSQPPPESTSVQVYQPKSVKKEKGGPGPYSIKCLIFALISIGLSISGLVIGSSSMISSIMPMMGIAFGFLPRLILAIVLNIIGLIFGIISRVNSSKAGELEPVNTVEKIGSILAIFGIIINAIAIALALIIAPILFFVSDSFGPWDTFF
;
A
#
# COMPACT_ATOMS: atom_id res chain seq x y z
N MET A 1 35.81 0.02 26.91
CA MET A 1 35.65 0.75 25.63
C MET A 1 34.18 1.08 25.42
N PHE A 2 33.87 2.13 24.66
CA PHE A 2 32.51 2.58 24.40
C PHE A 2 32.19 2.43 22.90
N CYS A 3 30.93 2.14 22.58
CA CYS A 3 30.46 2.05 21.20
C CYS A 3 30.55 3.43 20.51
N PRO A 4 31.21 3.55 19.35
CA PRO A 4 31.33 4.84 18.66
C PRO A 4 29.99 5.36 18.12
N SER A 5 29.05 4.48 17.79
CA SER A 5 27.74 4.88 17.26
C SER A 5 26.71 5.30 18.32
N CYS A 6 26.71 4.69 19.51
CA CYS A 6 25.67 4.95 20.53
C CYS A 6 26.18 5.35 21.92
N GLY A 7 27.49 5.32 22.16
CA GLY A 7 28.10 5.71 23.44
C GLY A 7 27.95 4.70 24.58
N GLU A 8 27.36 3.52 24.35
CA GLU A 8 27.20 2.50 25.39
C GLU A 8 28.52 1.81 25.74
N LYS A 9 28.71 1.44 27.01
CA LYS A 9 29.89 0.68 27.45
C LYS A 9 29.81 -0.75 26.92
N LEU A 10 30.88 -1.21 26.28
CA LEU A 10 30.96 -2.55 25.72
C LEU A 10 31.21 -3.56 26.84
N THR A 11 30.50 -4.69 26.78
CA THR A 11 30.53 -5.73 27.80
C THR A 11 31.80 -6.55 27.67
N ASP A 12 32.21 -6.87 26.43
CA ASP A 12 33.44 -7.59 26.13
C ASP A 12 34.35 -6.76 25.19
N PRO A 13 35.69 -6.86 25.35
CA PRO A 13 36.67 -6.19 24.50
C PRO A 13 36.80 -6.77 23.09
N ASP A 14 36.30 -7.98 22.84
CA ASP A 14 36.43 -8.69 21.56
C ASP A 14 35.09 -8.87 20.81
N GLN A 15 34.03 -8.17 21.24
CA GLN A 15 32.73 -8.27 20.58
C GLN A 15 32.72 -7.53 19.22
N ALA A 16 32.32 -8.22 18.15
CA ALA A 16 32.25 -7.65 16.81
C ALA A 16 31.13 -6.60 16.64
N PHE A 17 30.09 -6.65 17.47
CA PHE A 17 28.92 -5.77 17.36
C PHE A 17 28.49 -5.20 18.71
N CYS A 18 27.93 -4.00 18.71
CA CYS A 18 27.32 -3.39 19.90
C CYS A 18 26.02 -4.10 20.26
N SER A 19 25.91 -4.61 21.49
CA SER A 19 24.70 -5.27 22.01
C SER A 19 23.47 -4.36 22.08
N LYS A 20 23.66 -3.04 22.12
CA LYS A 20 22.57 -2.06 22.25
C LYS A 20 22.07 -1.50 20.92
N CYS A 21 22.96 -1.23 19.97
CA CYS A 21 22.59 -0.60 18.69
C CYS A 21 22.91 -1.43 17.45
N GLY A 22 23.61 -2.56 17.58
CA GLY A 22 23.96 -3.44 16.46
C GLY A 22 25.06 -2.92 15.53
N SER A 23 25.67 -1.76 15.80
CA SER A 23 26.79 -1.27 14.99
C SER A 23 28.02 -2.17 15.15
N GLU A 24 28.75 -2.34 14.04
CA GLU A 24 30.01 -3.09 14.01
C GLU A 24 31.11 -2.30 14.73
N ILE A 25 31.86 -2.99 15.58
CA ILE A 25 32.94 -2.41 16.37
C ILE A 25 34.22 -2.94 15.76
N GLY A 26 34.87 -2.05 14.99
CA GLY A 26 35.92 -2.39 14.04
C GLY A 26 36.82 -3.52 14.49
N ALA A 27 36.89 -4.56 13.65
CA ALA A 27 37.75 -5.72 13.85
C ALA A 27 39.20 -5.28 14.11
N PRO A 28 39.96 -6.01 14.94
CA PRO A 28 41.39 -5.77 15.11
C PRO A 28 42.03 -5.72 13.72
N LEU A 29 42.73 -4.62 13.43
CA LEU A 29 43.52 -4.46 12.22
C LEU A 29 44.51 -5.64 12.13
N GLU A 30 44.19 -6.65 11.33
CA GLU A 30 45.16 -7.65 10.96
C GLU A 30 46.35 -6.93 10.30
N PRO A 31 47.59 -7.24 10.70
CA PRO A 31 48.76 -6.59 10.13
C PRO A 31 48.79 -6.84 8.61
N PRO A 32 49.14 -5.82 7.81
CA PRO A 32 49.00 -5.86 6.37
C PRO A 32 49.91 -6.94 5.75
N GLN A 33 49.32 -8.05 5.32
CA GLN A 33 49.98 -9.00 4.44
C GLN A 33 50.16 -8.36 3.06
N LYS A 34 51.36 -7.81 2.83
CA LYS A 34 51.95 -7.62 1.50
C LYS A 34 52.01 -8.98 0.78
N THR A 35 51.37 -9.11 -0.38
CA THR A 35 51.72 -9.94 -1.57
C THR A 35 50.49 -9.84 -2.51
N SER A 36 50.51 -9.60 -3.82
CA SER A 36 51.48 -9.16 -4.80
C SER A 36 50.67 -8.83 -6.08
N GLN A 37 51.28 -8.05 -6.96
CA GLN A 37 50.81 -7.50 -8.25
C GLN A 37 50.17 -8.52 -9.24
N SER A 38 48.99 -8.14 -9.76
CA SER A 38 48.48 -8.01 -11.17
C SER A 38 49.17 -8.75 -12.38
N PRO A 39 48.63 -8.82 -13.64
CA PRO A 39 47.49 -8.07 -14.23
C PRO A 39 46.63 -8.91 -15.27
N PRO A 40 46.00 -8.39 -16.38
CA PRO A 40 44.57 -8.62 -16.69
C PRO A 40 44.26 -9.17 -18.10
N VAL A 41 43.27 -10.06 -18.31
CA VAL A 41 42.77 -10.31 -19.69
C VAL A 41 41.26 -10.59 -19.74
N SER A 42 40.59 -9.68 -20.44
CA SER A 42 39.36 -9.78 -21.25
C SER A 42 38.85 -11.20 -21.58
N THR A 43 37.53 -11.40 -21.59
CA THR A 43 36.79 -11.94 -22.76
C THR A 43 35.29 -11.83 -22.50
N TYR A 44 34.62 -10.98 -23.29
CA TYR A 44 33.19 -11.06 -23.58
C TYR A 44 32.91 -12.36 -24.33
N ILE A 45 31.79 -13.04 -24.06
CA ILE A 45 30.86 -13.61 -25.07
C ILE A 45 29.55 -14.05 -24.37
N PRO A 46 28.37 -13.76 -24.95
CA PRO A 46 27.06 -14.19 -24.48
C PRO A 46 26.73 -15.61 -24.97
N ILE A 47 25.62 -16.22 -24.52
CA ILE A 47 24.73 -17.16 -25.28
C ILE A 47 24.17 -18.32 -24.40
N SER A 48 22.83 -18.35 -24.38
CA SER A 48 21.89 -19.49 -24.42
C SER A 48 22.07 -20.73 -23.52
N GLN A 49 21.00 -20.99 -22.76
CA GLN A 49 20.08 -22.13 -22.95
C GLN A 49 20.60 -23.57 -22.69
N GLN A 50 19.68 -24.34 -22.08
CA GLN A 50 19.61 -25.81 -22.00
C GLN A 50 20.25 -26.44 -20.75
N ILE A 51 19.43 -26.88 -19.80
CA ILE A 51 18.72 -28.18 -19.70
C ILE A 51 19.65 -29.29 -19.17
N SER A 52 19.23 -29.79 -18.00
CA SER A 52 19.38 -31.17 -17.52
C SER A 52 20.79 -31.71 -17.25
N THR A 53 21.13 -31.76 -15.96
CA THR A 53 21.79 -32.95 -15.40
C THR A 53 21.18 -33.28 -14.05
N LYS A 54 20.46 -34.41 -14.02
CA LYS A 54 20.15 -35.16 -12.79
C LYS A 54 21.48 -35.54 -12.14
N THR A 55 21.90 -34.76 -11.15
CA THR A 55 22.92 -35.19 -10.19
C THR A 55 22.20 -35.35 -8.86
N SER A 56 21.89 -36.61 -8.56
CA SER A 56 21.50 -37.06 -7.22
C SER A 56 22.70 -36.88 -6.30
N GLN A 57 22.88 -35.65 -5.83
CA GLN A 57 23.78 -35.32 -4.74
C GLN A 57 22.95 -35.41 -3.45
N PRO A 58 23.40 -36.14 -2.42
CA PRO A 58 22.74 -36.12 -1.13
C PRO A 58 22.63 -34.66 -0.66
N PRO A 59 21.47 -34.23 -0.13
CA PRO A 59 21.25 -32.85 0.24
C PRO A 59 22.36 -32.44 1.21
N PRO A 60 23.13 -31.37 0.92
CA PRO A 60 23.97 -30.79 1.95
C PRO A 60 23.05 -30.51 3.13
N GLU A 61 23.43 -31.02 4.30
CA GLU A 61 22.76 -30.74 5.57
C GLU A 61 22.40 -29.26 5.57
N SER A 62 21.11 -29.01 5.35
CA SER A 62 20.55 -27.69 5.35
C SER A 62 20.63 -27.29 6.80
N THR A 63 21.74 -26.65 7.16
CA THR A 63 21.88 -25.86 8.37
C THR A 63 20.73 -24.89 8.31
N SER A 64 19.61 -25.31 8.91
CA SER A 64 18.42 -24.51 9.07
C SER A 64 18.86 -23.38 9.97
N VAL A 65 19.35 -22.30 9.36
CA VAL A 65 19.44 -21.00 10.00
C VAL A 65 18.06 -20.78 10.56
N GLN A 66 17.92 -20.92 11.87
CA GLN A 66 16.67 -20.64 12.56
C GLN A 66 16.39 -19.17 12.24
N VAL A 67 15.55 -18.94 11.24
CA VAL A 67 14.96 -17.64 10.97
C VAL A 67 14.26 -17.32 12.26
N TYR A 68 14.90 -16.46 13.04
CA TYR A 68 14.45 -16.05 14.36
C TYR A 68 13.11 -15.38 14.12
N GLN A 69 12.02 -16.15 14.21
CA GLN A 69 10.69 -15.56 14.19
C GLN A 69 10.66 -14.65 15.39
N PRO A 70 10.59 -13.32 15.19
CA PRO A 70 10.60 -12.38 16.30
C PRO A 70 9.45 -12.79 17.21
N LYS A 71 9.81 -13.34 18.37
CA LYS A 71 8.88 -13.86 19.36
C LYS A 71 7.92 -12.72 19.64
N SER A 72 6.71 -12.81 19.11
CA SER A 72 5.72 -11.74 19.18
C SER A 72 5.50 -11.46 20.66
N VAL A 73 6.10 -10.38 21.16
CA VAL A 73 5.95 -9.95 22.54
C VAL A 73 4.45 -9.86 22.75
N LYS A 74 3.95 -10.63 23.73
CA LYS A 74 2.53 -10.76 24.03
C LYS A 74 2.07 -9.38 24.52
N LYS A 75 1.74 -8.48 23.57
CA LYS A 75 1.33 -7.10 23.85
C LYS A 75 0.11 -7.21 24.76
N GLU A 76 0.23 -6.67 25.98
CA GLU A 76 -0.84 -6.71 26.96
C GLU A 76 -2.12 -6.09 26.37
N LYS A 77 -3.28 -6.52 26.87
CA LYS A 77 -4.60 -6.05 26.43
C LYS A 77 -4.82 -4.59 26.83
N GLY A 78 -4.16 -3.67 26.14
CA GLY A 78 -4.40 -2.23 26.22
C GLY A 78 -5.62 -1.83 25.40
N GLY A 79 -6.21 -0.68 25.73
CA GLY A 79 -7.29 -0.07 24.94
C GLY A 79 -6.83 0.33 23.52
N PRO A 80 -7.77 0.67 22.62
CA PRO A 80 -7.44 1.11 21.27
C PRO A 80 -6.62 2.40 21.30
N GLY A 81 -5.47 2.40 20.63
CA GLY A 81 -4.64 3.59 20.51
C GLY A 81 -5.13 4.57 19.43
N PRO A 82 -4.48 5.74 19.33
CA PRO A 82 -4.90 6.81 18.42
C PRO A 82 -4.84 6.42 16.94
N TYR A 83 -3.91 5.57 16.51
CA TYR A 83 -3.80 5.13 15.12
C TYR A 83 -4.92 4.18 14.75
N SER A 84 -5.29 3.27 15.64
CA SER A 84 -6.44 2.36 15.45
C SER A 84 -7.74 3.12 15.29
N ILE A 85 -7.96 4.16 16.10
CA ILE A 85 -9.16 5.01 16.01
C ILE A 85 -9.16 5.81 14.69
N LYS A 86 -8.03 6.43 14.31
CA LYS A 86 -7.89 7.14 13.04
C LYS A 86 -8.13 6.23 11.83
N CYS A 87 -7.62 4.99 11.88
CA CYS A 87 -7.86 3.97 10.86
C CYS A 87 -9.37 3.75 10.65
N LEU A 88 -10.11 3.52 11.74
CA LEU A 88 -11.56 3.30 11.67
C LEU A 88 -12.30 4.53 11.12
N ILE A 89 -11.98 5.73 11.61
CA ILE A 89 -12.64 6.97 11.17
C ILE A 89 -12.43 7.20 9.66
N PHE A 90 -11.20 7.07 9.17
CA PHE A 90 -10.92 7.26 7.75
C PHE A 90 -11.58 6.18 6.87
N ALA A 91 -11.69 4.94 7.35
CA ALA A 91 -12.41 3.89 6.65
C ALA A 91 -13.92 4.22 6.52
N LEU A 92 -14.54 4.71 7.60
CA LEU A 92 -15.94 5.13 7.60
C LEU A 92 -16.18 6.32 6.67
N ILE A 93 -15.30 7.32 6.68
CA ILE A 93 -15.38 8.47 5.75
C ILE A 93 -15.25 7.99 4.30
N SER A 94 -14.32 7.09 4.01
CA SER A 94 -14.12 6.51 2.68
C SER A 94 -15.37 5.81 2.14
N ILE A 95 -16.04 4.99 2.97
CA ILE A 95 -17.28 4.32 2.62
C ILE A 95 -18.42 5.34 2.44
N GLY A 96 -18.55 6.30 3.36
CA GLY A 96 -19.59 7.33 3.31
C GLY A 96 -19.49 8.22 2.07
N LEU A 97 -18.28 8.60 1.66
CA LEU A 97 -18.05 9.34 0.42
C LEU A 97 -18.40 8.52 -0.82
N SER A 98 -18.10 7.22 -0.81
CA SER A 98 -18.45 6.34 -1.93
C SER A 98 -19.95 6.18 -2.09
N ILE A 99 -20.68 5.96 -1.00
CA ILE A 99 -22.15 5.91 -1.01
C ILE A 99 -22.73 7.25 -1.48
N SER A 100 -22.21 8.37 -0.98
CA SER A 100 -22.65 9.71 -1.39
C SER A 100 -22.41 9.96 -2.88
N GLY A 101 -21.23 9.60 -3.39
CA GLY A 101 -20.89 9.69 -4.80
C GLY A 101 -21.79 8.83 -5.67
N LEU A 102 -22.13 7.62 -5.22
CA LEU A 102 -23.07 6.72 -5.91
C LEU A 102 -24.48 7.32 -5.98
N VAL A 103 -24.99 7.85 -4.86
CA VAL A 103 -26.32 8.49 -4.80
C VAL A 103 -26.38 9.73 -5.70
N ILE A 104 -25.34 10.58 -5.69
CA ILE A 104 -25.25 11.74 -6.57
C ILE A 104 -25.22 11.28 -8.04
N GLY A 105 -24.40 10.29 -8.37
CA GLY A 105 -24.30 9.73 -9.72
C GLY A 105 -25.62 9.12 -10.21
N SER A 106 -26.28 8.31 -9.39
CA SER A 106 -27.56 7.65 -9.74
C SER A 106 -28.72 8.64 -9.82
N SER A 107 -28.74 9.68 -8.97
CA SER A 107 -29.75 10.74 -9.03
C SER A 107 -29.76 11.47 -10.38
N SER A 108 -28.62 11.50 -11.07
CA SER A 108 -28.52 12.09 -12.41
C SER A 108 -29.33 11.33 -13.45
N MET A 109 -29.40 9.99 -13.36
CA MET A 109 -30.19 9.17 -14.28
C MET A 109 -31.70 9.33 -14.04
N ILE A 110 -32.11 9.52 -12.79
CA ILE A 110 -33.52 9.78 -12.45
C ILE A 110 -33.92 11.20 -12.91
N SER A 111 -33.02 12.17 -12.72
CA SER A 111 -33.28 13.57 -13.10
C SER A 111 -33.50 13.76 -14.60
N SER A 112 -32.88 12.93 -15.47
CA SER A 112 -33.14 12.98 -16.91
C SER A 112 -34.57 12.57 -17.31
N ILE A 113 -35.31 11.90 -16.44
CA ILE A 113 -36.69 11.47 -16.71
C ILE A 113 -37.72 12.54 -16.29
N MET A 114 -37.38 13.40 -15.32
CA MET A 114 -38.25 14.50 -14.86
C MET A 114 -37.63 15.87 -15.15
N PRO A 115 -37.85 16.46 -16.34
CA PRO A 115 -37.35 17.79 -16.68
C PRO A 115 -38.07 18.94 -15.94
N MET A 116 -39.02 18.65 -15.04
CA MET A 116 -40.04 19.61 -14.61
C MET A 116 -39.62 20.59 -13.50
N MET A 117 -38.48 20.38 -12.84
CA MET A 117 -37.95 21.33 -11.84
C MET A 117 -36.62 21.90 -12.33
N GLY A 118 -36.66 23.13 -12.86
CA GLY A 118 -35.62 23.82 -13.65
C GLY A 118 -34.27 24.12 -12.99
N ILE A 119 -33.74 23.25 -12.13
CA ILE A 119 -32.34 23.28 -11.70
C ILE A 119 -31.53 22.47 -12.71
N ALA A 120 -31.21 23.10 -13.84
CA ALA A 120 -30.42 22.53 -14.93
C ALA A 120 -28.92 22.38 -14.55
N PHE A 121 -28.64 21.71 -13.43
CA PHE A 121 -27.29 21.18 -13.18
C PHE A 121 -27.10 19.99 -14.12
N GLY A 122 -26.44 20.24 -15.24
CA GLY A 122 -26.21 19.23 -16.28
C GLY A 122 -25.56 17.95 -15.76
N PHE A 123 -25.69 16.88 -16.53
CA PHE A 123 -25.11 15.56 -16.22
C PHE A 123 -23.60 15.65 -15.94
N LEU A 124 -22.87 16.45 -16.73
CA LEU A 124 -21.42 16.51 -16.69
C LEU A 124 -20.87 17.05 -15.34
N PRO A 125 -21.31 18.21 -14.80
CA PRO A 125 -20.90 18.65 -13.47
C PRO A 125 -21.18 17.64 -12.34
N ARG A 126 -22.33 16.96 -12.38
CA ARG A 126 -22.69 15.96 -11.35
C ARG A 126 -21.79 14.73 -11.42
N LEU A 127 -21.50 14.25 -12.62
CA LEU A 127 -20.57 13.16 -12.85
C LEU A 127 -19.15 13.51 -12.36
N ILE A 128 -18.65 14.70 -12.70
CA ILE A 128 -17.33 15.18 -12.24
C ILE A 128 -17.30 15.21 -10.71
N LEU A 129 -18.35 15.74 -10.07
CA LEU A 129 -18.46 15.77 -8.61
C LEU A 129 -18.43 14.35 -8.01
N ALA A 130 -19.18 13.42 -8.60
CA ALA A 130 -19.20 12.02 -8.14
C ALA A 130 -17.82 11.35 -8.28
N ILE A 131 -17.11 11.58 -9.39
CA ILE A 131 -15.75 11.07 -9.60
C ILE A 131 -14.79 11.66 -8.56
N VAL A 132 -14.83 12.98 -8.34
CA VAL A 132 -13.98 13.66 -7.35
C VAL A 132 -14.23 13.12 -5.95
N LEU A 133 -15.49 12.92 -5.55
CA LEU A 133 -15.83 12.35 -4.24
C LEU A 133 -15.28 10.93 -4.07
N ASN A 134 -15.35 10.08 -5.09
CA ASN A 134 -14.79 8.73 -5.02
C ASN A 134 -13.25 8.73 -5.01
N ILE A 135 -12.59 9.67 -5.71
CA ILE A 135 -11.12 9.83 -5.63
C ILE A 135 -10.71 10.22 -4.21
N ILE A 136 -11.39 11.19 -3.60
CA ILE A 136 -11.15 11.59 -2.21
C ILE A 136 -11.41 10.41 -1.26
N GLY A 137 -12.52 9.69 -1.46
CA GLY A 137 -12.84 8.47 -0.72
C GLY A 137 -11.75 7.40 -0.82
N LEU A 138 -11.18 7.20 -2.02
CA LEU A 138 -10.08 6.27 -2.25
C LEU A 138 -8.81 6.70 -1.49
N ILE A 139 -8.46 7.99 -1.51
CA ILE A 139 -7.32 8.54 -0.77
C ILE A 139 -7.49 8.28 0.74
N PHE A 140 -8.68 8.51 1.29
CA PHE A 140 -8.97 8.19 2.70
C PHE A 140 -8.85 6.69 3.01
N GLY A 141 -9.28 5.81 2.09
CA GLY A 141 -9.08 4.37 2.21
C GLY A 141 -7.60 3.99 2.28
N ILE A 142 -6.75 4.59 1.45
CA ILE A 142 -5.29 4.37 1.46
C ILE A 142 -4.66 4.89 2.75
N ILE A 143 -5.01 6.10 3.19
CA ILE A 143 -4.52 6.68 4.46
C ILE A 143 -4.93 5.81 5.65
N SER A 144 -6.16 5.25 5.62
CA SER A 144 -6.61 4.30 6.65
C SER A 144 -5.70 3.07 6.71
N ARG A 145 -5.29 2.49 5.56
CA ARG A 145 -4.36 1.36 5.50
C ARG A 145 -2.97 1.70 6.04
N VAL A 146 -2.45 2.90 5.75
CA VAL A 146 -1.17 3.36 6.31
C VAL A 146 -1.26 3.46 7.84
N ASN A 147 -2.39 3.93 8.38
CA ASN A 147 -2.60 3.98 9.84
C ASN A 147 -2.78 2.59 10.47
N SER A 148 -3.43 1.64 9.79
CA SER A 148 -3.50 0.23 10.24
C SER A 148 -2.11 -0.39 10.34
N SER A 149 -1.23 -0.15 9.37
CA SER A 149 0.17 -0.62 9.43
C SER A 149 0.90 -0.04 10.64
N LYS A 150 0.80 1.27 10.86
CA LYS A 150 1.40 1.95 12.02
C LYS A 150 0.82 1.47 13.35
N ALA A 151 -0.48 1.18 13.41
CA ALA A 151 -1.12 0.63 14.60
C ALA A 151 -0.59 -0.78 14.90
N GLY A 152 -0.40 -1.64 13.90
CA GLY A 152 0.19 -2.97 14.09
C GLY A 152 1.60 -2.93 14.70
N GLU A 153 2.40 -1.95 14.30
CA GLU A 153 3.75 -1.72 14.83
C GLU A 153 3.73 -1.12 16.25
N LEU A 154 3.02 0.00 16.43
CA LEU A 154 3.11 0.84 17.63
C LEU A 154 2.12 0.50 18.74
N GLU A 155 0.99 -0.14 18.41
CA GLU A 155 -0.12 -0.35 19.33
C GLU A 155 -0.30 -1.85 19.65
N PRO A 156 -0.90 -2.21 20.81
CA PRO A 156 -1.32 -3.58 21.06
C PRO A 156 -2.38 -4.03 20.05
N VAL A 157 -2.36 -5.32 19.72
CA VAL A 157 -3.33 -5.92 18.80
C VAL A 157 -4.72 -5.71 19.39
N ASN A 158 -5.53 -4.92 18.70
CA ASN A 158 -6.88 -4.56 19.15
C ASN A 158 -7.90 -4.85 18.04
N THR A 159 -9.14 -5.07 18.43
CA THR A 159 -10.23 -5.41 17.51
C THR A 159 -10.60 -4.23 16.59
N VAL A 160 -10.39 -2.99 17.06
CA VAL A 160 -10.73 -1.77 16.32
C VAL A 160 -9.87 -1.62 15.06
N GLU A 161 -8.58 -1.89 15.16
CA GLU A 161 -7.63 -1.89 14.04
C GLU A 161 -8.05 -2.93 12.99
N LYS A 162 -8.36 -4.15 13.40
CA LYS A 162 -8.80 -5.22 12.48
C LYS A 162 -10.08 -4.84 11.74
N ILE A 163 -11.09 -4.34 12.45
CA ILE A 163 -12.34 -3.89 11.84
C ILE A 163 -12.08 -2.72 10.90
N GLY A 164 -11.31 -1.72 11.34
CA GLY A 164 -10.95 -0.56 10.53
C GLY A 164 -10.20 -0.95 9.26
N SER A 165 -9.27 -1.90 9.34
CA SER A 165 -8.49 -2.39 8.20
C SER A 165 -9.37 -3.14 7.19
N ILE A 166 -10.30 -3.98 7.65
CA ILE A 166 -11.27 -4.66 6.79
C ILE A 166 -12.18 -3.64 6.09
N LEU A 167 -12.73 -2.67 6.83
CA LEU A 167 -13.55 -1.61 6.26
C LEU A 167 -12.79 -0.75 5.26
N ALA A 168 -11.51 -0.46 5.51
CA ALA A 168 -10.66 0.28 4.58
C ALA A 168 -10.49 -0.46 3.26
N ILE A 169 -10.29 -1.78 3.28
CA ILE A 169 -10.22 -2.62 2.06
C ILE A 169 -11.54 -2.53 1.29
N PHE A 170 -12.68 -2.69 1.96
CA PHE A 170 -13.99 -2.53 1.31
C PHE A 170 -14.17 -1.13 0.72
N GLY A 171 -13.82 -0.08 1.46
CA GLY A 171 -13.86 1.31 0.98
C GLY A 171 -13.02 1.51 -0.28
N ILE A 172 -11.79 0.99 -0.32
CA ILE A 172 -10.91 1.06 -1.51
C ILE A 172 -11.56 0.35 -2.71
N ILE A 173 -12.06 -0.88 -2.51
CA ILE A 173 -12.67 -1.67 -3.59
C ILE A 173 -13.91 -0.99 -4.15
N ILE A 174 -14.81 -0.51 -3.28
CA ILE A 174 -16.07 0.14 -3.71
C ILE A 174 -15.77 1.44 -4.46
N ASN A 175 -14.87 2.29 -3.94
CA ASN A 175 -14.48 3.53 -4.63
C ASN A 175 -13.82 3.24 -6.00
N ALA A 176 -12.94 2.23 -6.09
CA ALA A 176 -12.30 1.85 -7.34
C ALA A 176 -13.31 1.36 -8.39
N ILE A 177 -14.26 0.52 -7.98
CA ILE A 177 -15.35 0.05 -8.86
C ILE A 177 -16.22 1.22 -9.31
N ALA A 178 -16.59 2.13 -8.40
CA ALA A 178 -17.40 3.30 -8.73
C ALA A 178 -16.72 4.22 -9.76
N ILE A 179 -15.41 4.46 -9.61
CA ILE A 179 -14.62 5.23 -10.58
C ILE A 179 -14.59 4.51 -11.93
N ALA A 180 -14.30 3.20 -11.95
CA ALA A 180 -14.25 2.43 -13.19
C ALA A 180 -15.60 2.45 -13.93
N LEU A 181 -16.71 2.24 -13.22
CA LEU A 181 -18.05 2.33 -13.78
C LEU A 181 -18.35 3.74 -14.31
N ALA A 182 -18.00 4.79 -13.57
CA ALA A 182 -18.17 6.16 -14.02
C ALA A 182 -17.39 6.44 -15.33
N LEU A 183 -16.16 5.95 -15.45
CA LEU A 183 -15.33 6.10 -16.65
C LEU A 183 -15.85 5.30 -17.85
N ILE A 184 -16.54 4.17 -17.64
CA ILE A 184 -17.14 3.38 -18.73
C ILE A 184 -18.49 3.98 -19.16
N ILE A 185 -19.33 4.37 -18.19
CA ILE A 185 -20.68 4.86 -18.45
C ILE A 185 -20.66 6.27 -19.05
N ALA A 186 -19.73 7.13 -18.62
CA ALA A 186 -19.70 8.52 -19.05
C ALA A 186 -19.52 8.71 -20.57
N PRO A 187 -18.57 8.04 -21.25
CA PRO A 187 -18.46 8.11 -22.70
C PRO A 187 -19.71 7.58 -23.40
N ILE A 188 -20.29 6.48 -22.93
CA ILE A 188 -21.51 5.90 -23.52
C ILE A 188 -22.64 6.92 -23.47
N LEU A 189 -22.87 7.53 -22.30
CA LEU A 189 -23.91 8.54 -22.14
C LEU A 189 -23.62 9.80 -22.97
N PHE A 190 -22.35 10.20 -23.08
CA PHE A 190 -21.95 11.32 -23.92
C PHE A 190 -22.25 11.05 -25.40
N PHE A 191 -21.85 9.90 -25.94
CA PHE A 191 -22.10 9.51 -27.33
C PHE A 191 -23.59 9.35 -27.63
N VAL A 192 -24.36 8.73 -26.72
CA VAL A 192 -25.82 8.62 -26.87
C VAL A 192 -26.45 10.01 -26.88
N SER A 193 -26.07 10.90 -25.95
CA SER A 193 -26.62 12.26 -25.90
C SER A 193 -26.32 13.07 -27.16
N ASP A 194 -25.12 12.93 -27.73
CA ASP A 194 -24.70 13.63 -28.95
C ASP A 194 -25.40 13.07 -30.19
N SER A 195 -25.59 11.75 -30.26
CA SER A 195 -26.26 11.07 -31.39
C SER A 195 -27.74 11.45 -31.53
N PHE A 196 -28.38 11.88 -30.45
CA PHE A 196 -29.79 12.32 -30.42
C PHE A 196 -29.93 13.85 -30.37
N GLY A 197 -28.83 14.61 -30.50
CA GLY A 197 -28.88 16.06 -30.67
C GLY A 197 -29.22 16.50 -32.11
N PRO A 198 -29.56 17.77 -32.30
CA PRO A 198 -30.88 18.32 -32.59
C PRO A 198 -31.36 18.11 -34.04
N TRP A 199 -31.85 16.92 -34.39
CA TRP A 199 -32.66 16.78 -35.62
C TRP A 199 -34.08 17.36 -35.48
N ASP A 200 -34.51 17.69 -34.26
CA ASP A 200 -35.86 18.21 -33.95
C ASP A 200 -36.01 19.74 -34.05
N THR A 201 -35.01 20.46 -34.54
CA THR A 201 -35.12 21.93 -34.74
C THR A 201 -35.33 22.36 -36.19
N PHE A 202 -35.54 21.41 -37.11
CA PHE A 202 -35.70 21.68 -38.55
C PHE A 202 -37.08 21.37 -39.14
N PHE A 203 -38.12 21.16 -38.32
CA PHE A 203 -39.51 21.05 -38.80
C PHE A 203 -40.47 21.92 -37.98
#